data_AF-A0A954EN54-F1
#
_entry.id   AF-A0A954EN54-F1
#
_cell.length_a   1.000
_cell.length_b   1.000
_cell.length_c   1.000
_cell.angle_alpha   90.00
_cell.angle_beta   90.00
_cell.angle_gamma   90.00
#
_symmetry.space_group_name_H-M   'P 1'
#
loop_
_entity.id
_entity.type
_entity.pdbx_description
1 polymer ?
#
loop_
_entity_poly.entity_id
_entity_poly.type
_entity_poly.pdbx_seq_one_letter_code
_entity_poly.pdbx_strand_id
1 'polypeptide(L)'
;MLSGLLVLVAMVVPIIAFGGLIYALFMWKASWTRKAVEDFLYEENIDADVISCGIPPLSLWLRNRKGDGWAKIEYADGGFAWVRVRNSIFTGKRVDIFDDF
;
A
#
# COMPACT_ATOMS: atom_id res chain seq x y z
N MET A 1 -37.06 -21.52 -14.81
CA MET A 1 -36.51 -20.14 -14.67
C MET A 1 -35.76 -19.94 -13.35
N LEU A 2 -36.29 -20.39 -12.20
CA LEU A 2 -35.60 -20.30 -10.88
C LEU A 2 -34.21 -20.97 -10.83
N SER A 3 -34.00 -22.08 -11.53
CA SER A 3 -32.71 -22.79 -11.55
C SER A 3 -31.57 -21.99 -12.20
N GLY A 4 -31.86 -21.27 -13.29
CA GLY A 4 -30.85 -20.44 -13.96
C GLY A 4 -30.42 -19.23 -13.14
N LEU A 5 -31.36 -18.60 -12.42
CA LEU A 5 -31.07 -17.49 -11.53
C LEU A 5 -30.19 -17.93 -10.34
N LEU A 6 -30.49 -19.07 -9.73
CA LEU A 6 -29.71 -19.60 -8.62
C LEU A 6 -28.26 -19.92 -9.02
N VAL A 7 -28.05 -20.48 -10.22
CA VAL A 7 -26.70 -20.72 -10.75
C VAL A 7 -25.95 -19.41 -10.98
N LEU A 8 -26.61 -18.40 -11.56
CA LEU A 8 -26.00 -17.09 -11.79
C LEU A 8 -25.60 -16.42 -10.46
N VAL A 9 -26.49 -16.43 -9.46
CA VAL A 9 -26.18 -15.91 -8.12
C VAL A 9 -25.01 -16.66 -7.48
N ALA A 10 -25.00 -17.99 -7.57
CA ALA A 10 -23.92 -18.82 -7.05
C ALA A 10 -22.56 -18.56 -7.71
N MET A 11 -22.53 -18.05 -8.95
CA MET A 11 -21.29 -17.66 -9.63
C MET A 11 -20.88 -16.22 -9.32
N VAL A 12 -21.82 -15.29 -9.25
CA VAL A 12 -21.55 -13.86 -9.07
C VAL A 12 -21.16 -13.54 -7.63
N VAL A 13 -21.83 -14.15 -6.65
CA VAL A 13 -21.58 -13.88 -5.22
C VAL A 13 -20.14 -14.17 -4.80
N PRO A 14 -19.52 -15.31 -5.16
CA PRO A 14 -18.11 -15.56 -4.84
C PRO A 14 -17.15 -14.55 -5.49
N ILE A 15 -17.44 -14.09 -6.71
CA ILE A 15 -16.59 -13.11 -7.40
C ILE A 15 -16.62 -11.78 -6.65
N ILE A 16 -17.80 -11.31 -6.28
CA ILE A 16 -17.97 -10.06 -5.52
C ILE A 16 -17.34 -10.21 -4.13
N ALA A 17 -17.59 -11.32 -3.43
CA ALA A 17 -17.03 -11.57 -2.10
C ALA A 17 -15.49 -11.63 -2.14
N PHE A 18 -14.92 -12.32 -3.12
CA PHE A 18 -13.47 -12.44 -3.27
C PHE A 18 -12.83 -11.11 -3.68
N GLY A 19 -13.45 -10.36 -4.61
CA GLY A 19 -13.02 -9.03 -4.98
C GLY A 19 -13.04 -8.06 -3.79
N GLY A 20 -14.11 -8.10 -2.99
CA GLY A 20 -14.23 -7.33 -1.75
C GLY A 20 -13.16 -7.69 -0.72
N LEU A 21 -12.88 -8.99 -0.55
CA LEU A 21 -11.82 -9.46 0.34
C LEU A 21 -10.43 -8.97 -0.11
N ILE A 22 -10.10 -9.06 -1.40
CA ILE A 22 -8.83 -8.56 -1.94
C ILE A 22 -8.70 -7.06 -1.68
N TYR A 23 -9.76 -6.30 -1.96
CA TYR A 23 -9.77 -4.85 -1.71
C TYR A 23 -9.55 -4.54 -0.23
N ALA A 24 -10.23 -5.25 0.68
CA ALA A 24 -10.06 -5.08 2.11
C ALA A 24 -8.61 -5.37 2.57
N LEU A 25 -8.00 -6.45 2.06
CA LEU A 25 -6.61 -6.79 2.35
C LEU A 25 -5.63 -5.72 1.84
N PHE A 26 -5.91 -5.16 0.66
CA PHE A 26 -5.10 -4.07 0.10
C PHE A 26 -5.20 -2.80 0.95
N MET A 27 -6.42 -2.42 1.34
CA MET A 27 -6.66 -1.26 2.20
C MET A 27 -6.02 -1.42 3.58
N TRP A 28 -6.08 -2.62 4.16
CA TRP A 28 -5.41 -2.91 5.41
C TRP A 28 -3.88 -2.76 5.29
N LYS A 29 -3.28 -3.32 4.23
CA LYS A 29 -1.85 -3.16 3.96
C LYS A 29 -1.47 -1.68 3.75
N ALA A 30 -2.30 -0.92 3.04
CA ALA A 30 -2.09 0.51 2.82
C ALA A 30 -2.14 1.30 4.14
N SER A 31 -3.12 1.02 5.00
CA SER A 31 -3.24 1.61 6.34
C SER A 31 -2.00 1.34 7.21
N TRP A 32 -1.51 0.11 7.23
CA TRP A 32 -0.29 -0.23 7.97
C TRP A 32 0.95 0.48 7.41
N THR A 33 1.06 0.58 6.09
CA THR A 33 2.16 1.26 5.43
C THR A 33 2.14 2.75 5.74
N ARG A 34 0.98 3.41 5.63
CA ARG A 34 0.79 4.82 5.99
C ARG A 34 1.29 5.08 7.40
N LYS A 35 0.76 4.33 8.37
CA LYS A 35 1.15 4.49 9.78
C LYS A 35 2.66 4.32 9.97
N ALA A 36 3.27 3.31 9.36
CA ALA A 36 4.70 3.08 9.48
C ALA A 36 5.54 4.22 8.87
N VAL A 37 5.04 4.91 7.85
CA VAL A 37 5.70 6.08 7.27
C VAL A 37 5.49 7.30 8.15
N GLU A 38 4.27 7.55 8.63
CA GLU A 38 3.98 8.65 9.56
C GLU A 38 4.82 8.55 10.85
N ASP A 39 4.90 7.35 11.44
CA ASP A 39 5.74 7.08 12.62
C ASP A 39 7.21 7.43 12.31
N PHE A 40 7.72 7.03 11.16
CA PHE A 40 9.09 7.30 10.73
C PHE A 40 9.36 8.79 10.47
N LEU A 41 8.45 9.49 9.79
CA LEU A 41 8.59 10.92 9.52
C LEU A 41 8.61 11.72 10.83
N TYR A 42 7.76 11.33 11.78
CA TYR A 42 7.73 11.92 13.12
C TYR A 42 9.02 11.65 13.90
N GLU A 43 9.51 10.41 13.90
CA GLU A 43 10.74 10.00 14.61
C GLU A 43 11.98 10.72 14.06
N GLU A 44 12.08 10.88 12.75
CA GLU A 44 13.20 11.55 12.08
C GLU A 44 13.01 13.08 11.98
N ASN A 45 11.90 13.62 12.50
CA ASN A 45 11.54 15.04 12.44
C ASN A 45 11.56 15.60 11.00
N ILE A 46 11.02 14.82 10.05
CA ILE A 46 10.91 15.17 8.64
C ILE A 46 9.54 15.82 8.41
N ASP A 47 9.55 17.06 7.92
CA ASP A 47 8.33 17.82 7.61
C ASP A 47 7.76 17.38 6.24
N ALA A 48 6.96 16.31 6.26
CA ALA A 48 6.31 15.75 5.08
C ALA A 48 4.98 15.05 5.41
N ASP A 49 4.07 14.99 4.43
CA ASP A 49 2.75 14.39 4.53
C ASP A 49 2.58 13.18 3.60
N VAL A 50 1.83 12.16 4.05
CA VAL A 50 1.55 10.95 3.25
C VAL A 50 0.34 11.15 2.32
N ILE A 51 0.61 11.44 1.05
CA ILE A 51 -0.42 11.66 0.02
C ILE A 51 -1.15 10.37 -0.34
N SER A 52 -0.40 9.30 -0.63
CA SER A 52 -0.97 8.03 -1.12
C SER A 52 -0.15 6.83 -0.69
N CYS A 53 -0.79 5.66 -0.67
CA CYS A 53 -0.16 4.38 -0.35
C CYS A 53 -0.57 3.33 -1.37
N GLY A 54 0.35 2.44 -1.76
CA GLY A 54 0.04 1.34 -2.66
C GLY A 54 1.12 1.04 -3.68
N ILE A 55 0.82 1.26 -4.96
CA ILE A 55 1.66 0.84 -6.08
C ILE A 55 2.53 2.03 -6.51
N PRO A 56 3.87 1.93 -6.41
CA PRO A 56 4.78 2.97 -6.88
C PRO A 56 4.90 2.95 -8.42
N PRO A 57 5.56 3.95 -9.04
CA PRO A 57 5.91 3.90 -10.46
C PRO A 57 6.74 2.66 -10.79
N LEU A 58 6.67 2.20 -12.05
CA LEU A 58 7.24 0.93 -12.47
C LEU A 58 8.74 0.79 -12.15
N SER A 59 9.52 1.87 -12.31
CA SER A 59 10.95 1.93 -12.00
C SER A 59 11.26 1.54 -10.55
N LEU A 60 10.41 1.98 -9.61
CA LEU A 60 10.50 1.66 -8.19
C LEU A 60 9.87 0.30 -7.88
N TRP A 61 8.79 -0.06 -8.59
CA TRP A 61 8.14 -1.36 -8.43
C TRP A 61 9.07 -2.54 -8.79
N LEU A 62 10.00 -2.36 -9.71
CA LEU A 62 11.04 -3.38 -10.00
C LEU A 62 11.96 -3.67 -8.81
N ARG A 63 12.04 -2.76 -7.83
CA ARG A 63 12.80 -2.93 -6.59
C ARG A 63 11.98 -3.56 -5.47
N ASN A 64 10.68 -3.81 -5.72
CA ASN A 64 9.73 -4.31 -4.73
C ASN A 64 10.03 -5.75 -4.33
N ARG A 65 10.04 -6.04 -3.03
CA ARG A 65 10.11 -7.40 -2.49
C ARG A 65 8.78 -7.83 -1.89
N LYS A 66 8.62 -9.14 -1.71
CA LYS A 66 7.43 -9.69 -1.03
C LYS A 66 7.33 -9.08 0.37
N GLY A 67 6.20 -8.43 0.64
CA GLY A 67 5.91 -7.83 1.94
C GLY A 67 6.17 -6.33 2.04
N ASP A 68 6.92 -5.75 1.10
CA ASP A 68 7.20 -4.30 1.08
C ASP A 68 5.89 -3.50 0.94
N GLY A 69 5.84 -2.34 1.60
CA GLY A 69 4.81 -1.33 1.46
C GLY A 69 5.39 -0.07 0.83
N TRP A 70 4.59 0.65 0.04
CA TRP A 70 5.00 1.90 -0.57
C TRP A 70 4.02 3.02 -0.23
N ALA A 71 4.57 4.20 0.00
CA ALA A 71 3.82 5.44 0.17
C ALA A 71 4.47 6.55 -0.64
N LYS A 72 3.65 7.48 -1.14
CA LYS A 72 4.12 8.74 -1.70
C LYS A 72 3.97 9.83 -0.64
N ILE A 73 5.02 10.62 -0.45
CA ILE A 73 5.04 11.74 0.48
C ILE A 73 5.21 13.07 -0.27
N GLU A 74 4.72 14.14 0.33
CA GLU A 74 4.94 15.53 -0.07
C GLU A 74 5.71 16.23 1.05
N TYR A 75 6.84 16.83 0.72
CA TYR A 75 7.59 17.67 1.65
C TYR A 75 6.94 19.06 1.77
N ALA A 76 7.23 19.76 2.87
CA ALA A 76 6.72 21.12 3.08
C ALA A 76 7.18 22.15 2.02
N ASP A 77 8.27 21.87 1.30
CA ASP A 77 8.74 22.68 0.17
C ASP A 77 8.01 22.39 -1.15
N GLY A 78 7.06 21.44 -1.15
CA GLY A 78 6.31 20.98 -2.31
C GLY A 78 7.01 19.87 -3.11
N GLY A 79 8.17 19.37 -2.65
CA GLY A 79 8.85 18.23 -3.24
C GLY A 79 8.10 16.92 -3.03
N PHE A 80 8.29 15.95 -3.92
CA PHE A 80 7.71 14.61 -3.79
C PHE A 80 8.78 13.53 -3.66
N ALA A 81 8.51 12.54 -2.82
CA ALA A 81 9.31 11.34 -2.74
C ALA A 81 8.45 10.09 -2.56
N TRP A 82 9.04 8.95 -2.93
CA TRP A 82 8.50 7.64 -2.66
C TRP A 82 9.20 7.00 -1.48
N VAL A 83 8.42 6.52 -0.53
CA VAL A 83 8.91 5.85 0.67
C VAL A 83 8.58 4.37 0.57
N ARG A 84 9.59 3.52 0.79
CA ARG A 84 9.43 2.08 0.90
C ARG A 84 9.59 1.64 2.34
N VAL A 85 8.56 0.99 2.87
CA VAL A 85 8.58 0.28 4.15
C VAL A 85 8.91 -1.19 3.87
N ARG A 86 10.12 -1.63 4.24
CA ARG A 86 10.50 -3.04 4.17
C ARG A 86 10.04 -3.76 5.43
N ASN A 87 9.28 -4.83 5.24
CA ASN A 87 8.85 -5.66 6.35
C ASN A 87 9.84 -6.83 6.51
N SER A 88 10.76 -6.71 7.47
CA SER A 88 11.64 -7.83 7.84
C SER A 88 11.19 -8.39 9.18
N ILE A 89 10.87 -9.69 9.20
CA ILE A 89 10.44 -10.41 10.41
C ILE A 89 11.56 -10.43 11.48
N PHE A 90 12.83 -10.26 11.09
CA PHE A 90 13.98 -10.44 11.99
C PHE A 90 14.83 -9.19 12.25
N THR A 91 14.70 -8.14 11.45
CA THR A 91 15.66 -7.01 11.45
C THR A 91 15.03 -5.65 11.75
N GLY A 92 13.76 -5.64 12.19
CA GLY A 92 13.01 -4.41 12.41
C GLY A 92 12.46 -3.81 11.11
N LYS A 93 11.64 -2.77 11.25
CA LYS A 93 11.12 -2.00 10.11
C LYS A 93 12.27 -1.16 9.55
N ARG A 94 12.52 -1.26 8.25
CA ARG A 94 13.46 -0.38 7.55
C ARG A 94 12.69 0.46 6.56
N VAL A 95 12.86 1.77 6.63
CA VAL A 95 12.28 2.74 5.70
C VAL A 95 13.39 3.23 4.77
N ASP A 96 13.14 3.20 3.45
CA ASP A 96 14.00 3.86 2.48
C ASP A 96 13.21 4.96 1.76
N ILE A 97 13.83 6.12 1.56
CA ILE A 97 13.28 7.22 0.78
C ILE A 97 13.92 7.21 -0.61
N PHE A 98 13.11 7.46 -1.63
CA PHE A 98 13.52 7.65 -3.02
C PHE A 98 12.97 9.00 -3.48
N ASP A 99 13.84 9.99 -3.59
CA ASP A 99 13.48 11.27 -4.18
C ASP A 99 13.15 11.04 -5.67
N ASP A 100 12.01 11.57 -6.12
CA ASP A 100 11.60 11.43 -7.52
C ASP A 100 12.64 12.10 -8.44
N PHE A 101 12.87 11.46 -9.61
CA PHE A 101 13.76 11.90 -10.68
C PHE A 101 13.16 13.03 -11.52
#